data_AF-A0AA40F4N4-F1
#
_entry.id   AF-A0AA40F4N4-F1
#
_cell.length_a   1.000
_cell.length_b   1.000
_cell.length_c   1.000
_cell.angle_alpha   90.00
_cell.angle_beta   90.00
_cell.angle_gamma   90.00
#
_symmetry.space_group_name_H-M   'P 1'
#
loop_
_entity.id
_entity.type
_entity.pdbx_description
1 polymer ?
#
loop_
_entity_poly.entity_id
_entity_poly.type
_entity_poly.pdbx_seq_one_letter_code
_entity_poly.pdbx_strand_id
1 'polypeptide(L)'
;MGIPHLKRNLEPYAERGPIKSCKVTIDGPALAYHILGLCLNGTLKSSPFEQPSYGRLGDMTIAWLDQIVKLGLDISVIYFDGFLPKAKRPEREKRLLSSSKQLQNYHLANPTGVPRRRAHFQENGTVNLFPRSRGKGATLDAPPPPFMVPAVIDALRSSKYSSRTKMVAGEADGYCAQNVSATGGIILTSDSDLLVHDLGEDGCVVFFPDIDIDPNSGCLTALQFRVKTIQKRLSLKPQDGLSQLAFEMVNNPHASLEQAVAAVKRNRAVSNSLEEYAEFRSQYDDPETARRGRVFGGQELDPRISEIALDCLPSPDGDDGENYRQLAVYLPFLLDSPSRTSAWEASQACRNMAYSLLQLVKGEPPREMTEFRRLQSLSAGSRTDGFESLQDLQHSLSGLETTMSLIGNALPDGLSKFMALSFFWDIKTTVGKGRSDPLSLQILRQSFLGTLQQETWDFIHLLAQTQATYYSFRILDQAIKFARRNGKGTMDKLMKETTLLESQLTSLPPLKSFPSLVQFADSLQGFLSSGSLEGLKALNTDCLGSMQVVSMLDAVQLPPPVSKKRKGNGGKKRKSEHSVHAVARPSRPRNPFEALAGREEDE
;
A
#
# COMPACT_ATOMS: atom_id res chain seq x y z
N MET A 1 -9.66 14.74 1.16
CA MET A 1 -10.14 13.69 0.25
C MET A 1 -11.63 13.97 0.03
N GLY A 2 -12.35 13.14 -0.72
CA GLY A 2 -13.74 13.43 -1.10
C GLY A 2 -13.95 14.58 -2.08
N ILE A 3 -15.20 15.07 -2.11
CA ILE A 3 -15.77 16.02 -3.09
C ILE A 3 -14.88 17.26 -3.28
N PRO A 4 -14.40 17.50 -4.51
CA PRO A 4 -13.55 18.65 -4.82
C PRO A 4 -14.13 19.99 -4.34
N HIS A 5 -13.29 20.76 -3.66
CA HIS A 5 -13.57 22.11 -3.15
C HIS A 5 -14.70 22.27 -2.11
N LEU A 6 -15.46 21.23 -1.75
CA LEU A 6 -16.61 21.34 -0.84
C LEU A 6 -16.22 21.98 0.50
N LYS A 7 -15.18 21.47 1.18
CA LYS A 7 -14.68 22.06 2.43
C LYS A 7 -14.35 23.55 2.28
N ARG A 8 -13.58 23.91 1.24
CA ARG A 8 -13.12 25.30 1.00
C ARG A 8 -14.30 26.25 0.76
N ASN A 9 -15.34 25.78 0.06
CA ASN A 9 -16.51 26.58 -0.21
C ASN A 9 -17.42 26.71 1.04
N LEU A 10 -17.45 25.71 1.93
CA LEU A 10 -18.21 25.74 3.18
C LEU A 10 -17.47 26.37 4.38
N GLU A 11 -16.15 26.56 4.29
CA GLU A 11 -15.30 27.14 5.34
C GLU A 11 -15.77 28.52 5.85
N PRO A 12 -16.26 29.47 5.01
CA PRO A 12 -16.86 30.72 5.48
C PRO A 12 -18.15 30.56 6.32
N TYR A 13 -18.77 29.37 6.28
CA TYR A 13 -20.03 29.06 6.97
C TYR A 13 -19.83 28.18 8.21
N ALA A 14 -18.62 27.68 8.44
CA ALA A 14 -18.23 26.99 9.66
C ALA A 14 -17.94 27.97 10.83
N GLU A 15 -17.59 27.45 12.00
CA GLU A 15 -17.36 28.24 13.21
C GLU A 15 -15.99 27.90 13.82
N ARG A 16 -15.05 28.85 13.86
CA ARG A 16 -13.76 28.64 14.53
C ARG A 16 -13.86 28.98 16.02
N GLY A 17 -13.46 28.03 16.86
CA GLY A 17 -13.52 28.20 18.32
C GLY A 17 -12.91 27.02 19.08
N PRO A 18 -12.92 27.05 20.42
CA PRO A 18 -12.43 25.96 21.26
C PRO A 18 -13.26 24.69 21.05
N ILE A 19 -12.58 23.55 21.03
CA ILE A 19 -13.23 22.24 21.05
C ILE A 19 -13.58 21.95 22.52
N LYS A 20 -14.88 21.92 22.84
CA LYS A 20 -15.35 21.53 24.17
C LYS A 20 -15.05 20.05 24.41
N SER A 21 -14.79 19.65 25.65
CA SER A 21 -14.72 18.23 26.02
C SER A 21 -16.00 17.50 25.61
N CYS A 22 -15.85 16.55 24.69
CA CYS A 22 -16.94 15.75 24.14
C CYS A 22 -16.43 14.37 23.73
N LYS A 23 -17.36 13.50 23.33
CA LYS A 23 -17.03 12.26 22.63
C LYS A 23 -16.59 12.57 21.19
N VAL A 24 -15.59 11.84 20.73
CA VAL A 24 -14.93 12.04 19.45
C VAL A 24 -14.79 10.73 18.69
N THR A 25 -15.38 10.71 17.51
CA THR A 25 -15.30 9.63 16.53
C THR A 25 -14.17 9.96 15.54
N ILE A 26 -13.35 8.99 15.16
CA ILE A 26 -12.16 9.23 14.34
C ILE A 26 -12.17 8.37 13.08
N ASP A 27 -12.04 9.02 11.93
CA ASP A 27 -11.70 8.43 10.63
C ASP A 27 -10.21 8.02 10.65
N GLY A 28 -9.97 6.71 10.80
CA GLY A 28 -8.64 6.11 10.90
C GLY A 28 -7.80 6.21 9.61
N PRO A 29 -8.35 5.96 8.41
CA PRO A 29 -7.67 6.18 7.14
C PRO A 29 -7.16 7.63 7.01
N ALA A 30 -8.01 8.63 7.26
CA ALA A 30 -7.59 10.02 7.21
C ALA A 30 -6.64 10.41 8.35
N LEU A 31 -6.75 9.79 9.55
CA LEU A 31 -5.76 9.95 10.62
C LEU A 31 -4.38 9.49 10.13
N ALA A 32 -4.28 8.33 9.51
CA ALA A 32 -3.01 7.81 8.98
C ALA A 32 -2.38 8.76 7.94
N TYR A 33 -3.19 9.31 7.00
CA TYR A 33 -2.73 10.34 6.06
C TYR A 33 -2.35 11.67 6.75
N HIS A 34 -3.05 12.07 7.82
CA HIS A 34 -2.70 13.24 8.60
C HIS A 34 -1.34 13.07 9.31
N ILE A 35 -1.11 11.92 9.96
CA ILE A 35 0.15 11.61 10.64
C ILE A 35 1.32 11.51 9.65
N LEU A 36 1.12 10.92 8.46
CA LEU A 36 2.10 10.98 7.36
C LEU A 36 2.42 12.44 6.98
N GLY A 37 1.39 13.28 6.85
CA GLY A 37 1.53 14.71 6.55
C GLY A 37 2.31 15.48 7.63
N LEU A 38 2.13 15.15 8.91
CA LEU A 38 2.92 15.71 10.01
C LEU A 38 4.38 15.23 9.97
N CYS A 39 4.60 13.92 9.77
CA CYS A 39 5.94 13.32 9.70
C CYS A 39 6.78 13.85 8.52
N LEU A 40 6.14 14.38 7.48
CA LEU A 40 6.77 14.99 6.30
C LEU A 40 6.81 16.53 6.34
N ASN A 41 6.15 17.19 7.30
CA ASN A 41 6.10 18.65 7.37
C ASN A 41 7.50 19.24 7.60
N GLY A 42 7.84 20.32 6.89
CA GLY A 42 9.18 20.92 6.90
C GLY A 42 10.28 20.12 6.18
N THR A 43 10.02 18.88 5.74
CA THR A 43 11.02 18.04 5.06
C THR A 43 11.13 18.41 3.58
N LEU A 44 12.30 18.90 3.16
CA LEU A 44 12.64 19.11 1.75
C LEU A 44 12.91 17.77 1.05
N LYS A 45 11.86 17.13 0.55
CA LYS A 45 11.98 15.93 -0.29
C LYS A 45 12.84 16.21 -1.53
N SER A 46 13.69 15.25 -1.84
CA SER A 46 14.45 15.09 -3.08
C SER A 46 14.09 13.79 -3.82
N SER A 47 13.44 12.86 -3.13
CA SER A 47 13.12 11.52 -3.62
C SER A 47 11.76 11.02 -3.09
N PRO A 48 10.98 10.21 -3.85
CA PRO A 48 9.78 9.56 -3.33
C PRO A 48 10.09 8.49 -2.28
N PHE A 49 11.35 8.06 -2.17
CA PHE A 49 11.85 7.10 -1.18
C PHE A 49 12.23 7.76 0.17
N GLU A 50 12.20 9.09 0.26
CA GLU A 50 12.37 9.84 1.51
C GLU A 50 11.05 9.83 2.30
N GLN A 51 10.80 8.71 2.96
CA GLN A 51 9.58 8.40 3.71
C GLN A 51 9.88 8.09 5.19
N PRO A 52 8.95 8.35 6.13
CA PRO A 52 9.10 7.93 7.52
C PRO A 52 8.96 6.40 7.66
N SER A 53 9.66 5.82 8.63
CA SER A 53 9.52 4.41 8.98
C SER A 53 8.13 4.08 9.54
N TYR A 54 7.71 2.82 9.41
CA TYR A 54 6.42 2.36 9.94
C TYR A 54 6.32 2.46 11.46
N GLY A 55 7.44 2.31 12.19
CA GLY A 55 7.50 2.55 13.63
C GLY A 55 7.18 4.00 13.97
N ARG A 56 7.87 4.95 13.32
CA ARG A 56 7.62 6.40 13.49
C ARG A 56 6.19 6.80 13.16
N LEU A 57 5.57 6.20 12.14
CA LEU A 57 4.16 6.44 11.84
C LEU A 57 3.25 5.99 12.99
N GLY A 58 3.49 4.79 13.54
CA GLY A 58 2.78 4.29 14.72
C GLY A 58 2.97 5.18 15.95
N ASP A 59 4.23 5.44 16.32
CA ASP A 59 4.59 6.23 17.51
C ASP A 59 4.00 7.65 17.47
N MET A 60 4.01 8.29 16.30
CA MET A 60 3.42 9.62 16.11
C MET A 60 1.89 9.58 16.11
N THR A 61 1.24 8.49 15.69
CA THR A 61 -0.20 8.31 15.90
C THR A 61 -0.53 8.26 17.40
N ILE A 62 0.18 7.44 18.18
CA ILE A 62 -0.06 7.32 19.62
C ILE A 62 0.18 8.66 20.33
N ALA A 63 1.30 9.33 20.04
CA ALA A 63 1.61 10.63 20.63
C ALA A 63 0.57 11.72 20.29
N TRP A 64 0.03 11.71 19.07
CA TRP A 64 -1.03 12.64 18.66
C TRP A 64 -2.36 12.38 19.38
N LEU A 65 -2.77 11.11 19.48
CA LEU A 65 -3.99 10.71 20.20
C LEU A 65 -3.85 10.96 21.72
N ASP A 66 -2.68 10.72 22.29
CA ASP A 66 -2.37 11.03 23.69
C ASP A 66 -2.51 12.53 23.97
N GLN A 67 -2.01 13.38 23.07
CA GLN A 67 -2.07 14.83 23.25
C GLN A 67 -3.49 15.38 23.11
N ILE A 68 -4.35 14.87 22.22
CA ILE A 68 -5.77 15.32 22.18
C ILE A 68 -6.59 14.82 23.37
N VAL A 69 -6.29 13.62 23.91
CA VAL A 69 -6.93 13.12 25.15
C VAL A 69 -6.49 13.93 26.36
N LYS A 70 -5.19 14.26 26.45
CA LYS A 70 -4.64 15.15 27.48
C LYS A 70 -5.25 16.55 27.46
N LEU A 71 -5.64 17.03 26.28
CA LEU A 71 -6.36 18.31 26.09
C LEU A 71 -7.89 18.17 26.15
N GLY A 72 -8.42 17.06 26.67
CA GLY A 72 -9.79 16.94 27.13
C GLY A 72 -10.81 16.31 26.17
N LEU A 73 -10.37 15.68 25.07
CA LEU A 73 -11.26 14.94 24.16
C LEU A 73 -11.35 13.45 24.56
N ASP A 74 -12.56 12.89 24.66
CA ASP A 74 -12.75 11.43 24.82
C ASP A 74 -12.93 10.76 23.47
N ILE A 75 -11.94 9.98 23.05
CA ILE A 75 -12.03 9.20 21.82
C ILE A 75 -13.01 8.06 22.07
N SER A 76 -14.17 8.06 21.42
CA SER A 76 -15.16 6.98 21.56
C SER A 76 -14.78 5.77 20.72
N VAL A 77 -14.35 5.99 19.48
CA VAL A 77 -14.05 4.94 18.49
C VAL A 77 -13.18 5.48 17.35
N ILE A 78 -12.35 4.62 16.77
CA ILE A 78 -11.53 4.89 15.57
C ILE A 78 -11.89 3.85 14.52
N TYR A 79 -12.53 4.25 13.43
CA TYR A 79 -13.00 3.35 12.37
C TYR A 79 -11.99 3.25 11.21
N PHE A 80 -11.83 2.05 10.65
CA PHE A 80 -11.00 1.79 9.46
C PHE A 80 -11.76 1.02 8.39
N ASP A 81 -11.55 1.42 7.13
CA ASP A 81 -12.16 0.79 5.94
C ASP A 81 -11.86 -0.70 5.92
N GLY A 82 -12.91 -1.51 5.91
CA GLY A 82 -12.80 -2.95 5.68
C GLY A 82 -13.39 -3.38 4.34
N PHE A 83 -14.09 -2.51 3.60
CA PHE A 83 -14.63 -2.81 2.27
C PHE A 83 -14.46 -1.62 1.32
N LEU A 84 -14.46 -1.87 0.00
CA LEU A 84 -14.65 -0.84 -1.01
C LEU A 84 -15.92 -1.16 -1.82
N PRO A 85 -16.93 -0.26 -1.82
CA PRO A 85 -18.08 -0.37 -2.68
C PRO A 85 -17.74 -0.54 -4.16
N LYS A 86 -18.53 -1.36 -4.86
CA LYS A 86 -18.29 -1.68 -6.28
C LYS A 86 -18.24 -0.43 -7.16
N ALA A 87 -19.08 0.57 -6.85
CA ALA A 87 -19.11 1.88 -7.51
C ALA A 87 -17.78 2.66 -7.41
N LYS A 88 -17.00 2.49 -6.33
CA LYS A 88 -15.71 3.18 -6.12
C LYS A 88 -14.49 2.41 -6.68
N ARG A 89 -14.67 1.23 -7.29
CA ARG A 89 -13.59 0.47 -7.98
C ARG A 89 -12.91 1.27 -9.12
N PRO A 90 -13.62 1.97 -10.02
CA PRO A 90 -13.00 2.76 -11.10
C PRO A 90 -12.12 3.90 -10.58
N GLU A 91 -12.51 4.54 -9.47
CA GLU A 91 -11.67 5.53 -8.80
C GLU A 91 -10.38 4.93 -8.26
N ARG A 92 -10.45 3.74 -7.65
CA ARG A 92 -9.26 3.08 -7.11
C ARG A 92 -8.30 2.69 -8.22
N GLU A 93 -8.79 2.21 -9.37
CA GLU A 93 -7.97 2.00 -10.58
C GLU A 93 -7.36 3.29 -11.12
N LYS A 94 -8.13 4.39 -11.18
CA LYS A 94 -7.63 5.71 -11.62
C LYS A 94 -6.52 6.24 -10.71
N ARG A 95 -6.68 6.12 -9.39
CA ARG A 95 -5.66 6.47 -8.37
C ARG A 95 -4.41 5.60 -8.54
N LEU A 96 -4.57 4.28 -8.74
CA LEU A 96 -3.47 3.33 -8.93
C LEU A 96 -2.69 3.53 -10.24
N LEU A 97 -3.39 3.82 -11.34
CA LEU A 97 -2.78 4.15 -12.63
C LEU A 97 -2.03 5.49 -12.57
N SER A 98 -2.56 6.47 -11.81
CA SER A 98 -1.87 7.74 -11.55
C SER A 98 -0.54 7.52 -10.82
N SER A 99 -0.54 6.75 -9.72
CA SER A 99 0.69 6.38 -8.99
C SER A 99 1.67 5.59 -9.87
N SER A 100 1.17 4.67 -10.70
CA SER A 100 1.99 3.89 -11.64
C SER A 100 2.70 4.79 -12.67
N LYS A 101 1.98 5.78 -13.23
CA LYS A 101 2.55 6.78 -14.16
C LYS A 101 3.53 7.73 -13.48
N GLN A 102 3.27 8.15 -12.24
CA GLN A 102 4.23 8.95 -11.45
C GLN A 102 5.55 8.20 -11.25
N LEU A 103 5.50 6.92 -10.85
CA LEU A 103 6.69 6.08 -10.66
C LEU A 103 7.43 5.82 -11.98
N GLN A 104 6.71 5.57 -13.09
CA GLN A 104 7.30 5.42 -14.42
C GLN A 104 8.01 6.70 -14.89
N ASN A 105 7.36 7.87 -14.77
CA ASN A 105 7.96 9.15 -15.12
C ASN A 105 9.21 9.44 -14.26
N TYR A 106 9.17 9.08 -12.97
CA TYR A 106 10.31 9.25 -12.07
C TYR A 106 11.49 8.34 -12.45
N HIS A 107 11.25 7.09 -12.84
CA HIS A 107 12.29 6.18 -13.38
C HIS A 107 12.88 6.70 -14.69
N LEU A 108 12.06 7.18 -15.62
CA LEU A 108 12.53 7.78 -16.88
C LEU A 108 13.40 9.03 -16.66
N ALA A 109 13.09 9.84 -15.63
CA ALA A 109 13.90 11.00 -15.24
C ALA A 109 15.17 10.62 -14.45
N ASN A 110 15.24 9.42 -13.87
CA ASN A 110 16.33 8.96 -13.00
C ASN A 110 16.80 7.54 -13.40
N PRO A 111 17.23 7.31 -14.65
CA PRO A 111 17.37 5.95 -15.21
C PRO A 111 18.50 5.12 -14.58
N THR A 112 19.52 5.76 -13.99
CA THR A 112 20.64 5.08 -13.31
C THR A 112 20.35 4.71 -11.85
N GLY A 113 19.26 5.21 -11.28
CA GLY A 113 18.95 5.08 -9.85
C GLY A 113 18.48 6.40 -9.23
N VAL A 114 18.06 6.33 -7.98
CA VAL A 114 17.51 7.42 -7.18
C VAL A 114 18.60 8.41 -6.74
N PRO A 115 18.37 9.74 -6.79
CA PRO A 115 19.30 10.72 -6.24
C PRO A 115 19.59 10.47 -4.75
N ARG A 116 20.85 10.63 -4.35
CA ARG A 116 21.29 10.41 -2.96
C ARG A 116 20.46 11.23 -1.97
N ARG A 117 19.98 10.54 -0.91
CA ARG A 117 19.23 11.11 0.22
C ARG A 117 19.91 12.38 0.71
N ARG A 118 19.18 13.49 0.81
CA ARG A 118 19.78 14.74 1.31
C ARG A 118 20.02 14.62 2.81
N ALA A 119 21.15 15.15 3.29
CA ALA A 119 21.53 15.13 4.71
C ALA A 119 20.51 15.80 5.67
N HIS A 120 19.52 16.51 5.12
CA HIS A 120 18.42 17.13 5.86
C HIS A 120 17.25 16.18 6.16
N PHE A 121 17.19 14.96 5.61
CA PHE A 121 16.17 13.99 6.01
C PHE A 121 16.51 13.40 7.39
N GLN A 122 16.04 14.05 8.45
CA GLN A 122 16.17 13.55 9.82
C GLN A 122 15.00 12.60 10.15
N GLU A 123 15.22 11.31 9.93
CA GLU A 123 14.26 10.23 10.25
C GLU A 123 13.86 10.22 11.74
N ASN A 124 14.72 10.75 12.62
CA ASN A 124 14.48 10.88 14.06
C ASN A 124 14.16 12.33 14.52
N GLY A 125 13.91 13.27 13.59
CA GLY A 125 13.61 14.67 13.95
C GLY A 125 12.30 14.82 14.75
N THR A 126 12.20 15.85 15.59
CA THR A 126 10.99 16.15 16.38
C THR A 126 9.82 16.59 15.48
N VAL A 127 8.69 15.88 15.54
CA VAL A 127 7.46 16.25 14.81
C VAL A 127 6.67 17.25 15.65
N ASN A 128 6.27 18.38 15.04
CA ASN A 128 5.23 19.22 15.64
C ASN A 128 3.86 18.59 15.34
N LEU A 129 3.16 18.16 16.39
CA LEU A 129 1.84 17.53 16.33
C LEU A 129 0.71 18.50 15.92
N PHE A 130 0.89 19.80 16.17
CA PHE A 130 -0.08 20.87 15.88
C PHE A 130 0.63 22.08 15.21
N PRO A 131 0.96 21.98 13.91
CA PRO A 131 1.67 23.03 13.20
C PRO A 131 0.72 24.11 12.69
N ARG A 132 0.75 25.31 13.32
CA ARG A 132 -0.01 26.53 12.93
C ARG A 132 0.00 26.87 11.44
N SER A 133 1.05 26.45 10.74
CA SER A 133 1.10 26.47 9.29
C SER A 133 1.77 25.20 8.79
N ARG A 134 1.15 24.52 7.83
CA ARG A 134 1.80 23.47 7.05
C ARG A 134 2.73 24.16 6.06
N GLY A 135 4.04 23.95 6.21
CA GLY A 135 5.01 24.59 5.33
C GLY A 135 4.80 24.16 3.88
N LYS A 136 4.98 25.09 2.93
CA LYS A 136 5.10 24.75 1.49
C LYS A 136 6.45 24.08 1.23
N GLY A 137 6.67 22.91 1.84
CA GLY A 137 7.75 22.01 1.46
C GLY A 137 7.59 21.62 -0.01
N ALA A 138 8.70 21.43 -0.73
CA ALA A 138 8.66 21.06 -2.13
C ALA A 138 7.96 19.70 -2.31
N THR A 139 6.71 19.72 -2.78
CA THR A 139 5.87 18.53 -2.95
C THR A 139 6.33 17.75 -4.18
N LEU A 140 7.33 16.88 -3.98
CA LEU A 140 7.38 15.64 -4.73
C LEU A 140 6.13 14.83 -4.37
N ASP A 141 5.21 14.74 -5.33
CA ASP A 141 4.00 13.90 -5.32
C ASP A 141 4.40 12.43 -5.39
N ALA A 142 4.94 11.96 -4.26
CA ALA A 142 5.25 10.59 -3.99
C ALA A 142 4.00 9.89 -3.43
N PRO A 143 3.70 8.64 -3.84
CA PRO A 143 2.66 7.85 -3.20
C PRO A 143 3.01 7.61 -1.71
N PRO A 144 2.00 7.38 -0.85
CA PRO A 144 2.21 7.11 0.58
C PRO A 144 3.01 5.81 0.80
N PRO A 145 3.61 5.61 1.99
CA PRO A 145 4.27 4.36 2.33
C PRO A 145 3.32 3.16 2.20
N PRO A 146 3.72 2.06 1.51
CA PRO A 146 2.80 0.98 1.14
C PRO A 146 1.94 0.45 2.30
N PHE A 147 2.56 0.25 3.47
CA PHE A 147 1.92 -0.33 4.65
C PHE A 147 1.58 0.71 5.73
N MET A 148 1.44 1.99 5.35
CA MET A 148 1.12 3.09 6.28
C MET A 148 -0.11 2.80 7.15
N VAL A 149 -1.25 2.45 6.54
CA VAL A 149 -2.49 2.19 7.28
C VAL A 149 -2.38 0.92 8.14
N PRO A 150 -1.91 -0.24 7.64
CA PRO A 150 -1.59 -1.40 8.48
C PRO A 150 -0.66 -1.10 9.67
N ALA A 151 0.39 -0.29 9.49
CA ALA A 151 1.32 0.06 10.56
C ALA A 151 0.68 0.93 11.66
N VAL A 152 -0.19 1.85 11.27
CA VAL A 152 -1.01 2.66 12.20
C VAL A 152 -1.98 1.75 12.97
N ILE A 153 -2.65 0.80 12.29
CA ILE A 153 -3.55 -0.16 12.92
C ILE A 153 -2.80 -1.08 13.92
N ASP A 154 -1.64 -1.63 13.53
CA ASP A 154 -0.78 -2.44 14.40
C ASP A 154 -0.39 -1.67 15.67
N ALA A 155 -0.01 -0.39 15.55
CA ALA A 155 0.36 0.46 16.68
C ALA A 155 -0.84 0.74 17.60
N LEU A 156 -2.01 1.03 17.04
CA LEU A 156 -3.24 1.25 17.81
C LEU A 156 -3.68 0.00 18.58
N ARG A 157 -3.67 -1.16 17.93
CA ARG A 157 -3.94 -2.48 18.55
C ARG A 157 -2.91 -2.85 19.63
N SER A 158 -1.67 -2.36 19.50
CA SER A 158 -0.60 -2.54 20.50
C SER A 158 -0.66 -1.53 21.66
N SER A 159 -1.74 -0.76 21.81
CA SER A 159 -1.84 0.37 22.74
C SER A 159 -3.16 0.39 23.53
N LYS A 160 -3.30 1.36 24.45
CA LYS A 160 -4.56 1.65 25.17
C LYS A 160 -5.75 2.01 24.28
N TYR A 161 -5.53 2.22 22.98
CA TYR A 161 -6.59 2.47 21.99
C TYR A 161 -7.15 1.19 21.35
N SER A 162 -6.59 0.01 21.63
CA SER A 162 -6.99 -1.25 20.98
C SER A 162 -8.48 -1.58 21.03
N SER A 163 -9.18 -1.27 22.13
CA SER A 163 -10.63 -1.51 22.28
C SER A 163 -11.50 -0.45 21.59
N ARG A 164 -10.90 0.66 21.16
CA ARG A 164 -11.54 1.76 20.42
C ARG A 164 -11.33 1.63 18.91
N THR A 165 -10.26 0.96 18.47
CA THR A 165 -9.97 0.72 17.05
C THR A 165 -10.86 -0.39 16.50
N LYS A 166 -11.61 -0.10 15.42
CA LYS A 166 -12.53 -1.05 14.79
C LYS A 166 -12.34 -1.10 13.27
N MET A 167 -12.24 -2.31 12.75
CA MET A 167 -12.38 -2.61 11.32
C MET A 167 -13.88 -2.76 11.01
N VAL A 168 -14.38 -2.16 9.94
CA VAL A 168 -15.83 -2.15 9.61
C VAL A 168 -16.16 -2.82 8.29
N ALA A 169 -17.34 -3.44 8.19
CA ALA A 169 -17.86 -3.92 6.91
C ALA A 169 -18.43 -2.73 6.12
N GLY A 170 -17.54 -2.03 5.41
CA GLY A 170 -17.81 -0.78 4.70
C GLY A 170 -16.58 0.13 4.70
N GLU A 171 -16.80 1.37 4.29
CA GLU A 171 -15.85 2.49 4.45
C GLU A 171 -16.03 3.14 5.83
N ALA A 172 -14.97 3.77 6.36
CA ALA A 172 -14.97 4.32 7.72
C ALA A 172 -15.89 5.54 7.88
N ASP A 173 -16.15 6.29 6.80
CA ASP A 173 -16.97 7.50 6.77
C ASP A 173 -18.44 7.25 7.18
N GLY A 174 -19.11 6.29 6.55
CA GLY A 174 -20.50 5.93 6.87
C GLY A 174 -20.67 5.45 8.32
N TYR A 175 -19.71 4.69 8.85
CA TYR A 175 -19.71 4.28 10.26
C TYR A 175 -19.38 5.44 11.22
N CYS A 176 -18.53 6.40 10.81
CA CYS A 176 -18.30 7.62 11.58
C CYS A 176 -19.57 8.46 11.66
N ALA A 177 -20.27 8.65 10.54
CA ALA A 177 -21.53 9.37 10.45
C ALA A 177 -22.63 8.71 11.30
N GLN A 178 -22.88 7.41 11.11
CA GLN A 178 -23.88 6.65 11.86
C GLN A 178 -23.63 6.67 13.38
N ASN A 179 -22.36 6.65 13.81
CA ASN A 179 -22.02 6.75 15.23
C ASN A 179 -22.33 8.13 15.82
N VAL A 180 -22.08 9.21 15.08
CA VAL A 180 -22.33 10.59 15.54
C VAL A 180 -23.79 11.03 15.37
N SER A 181 -24.52 10.57 14.36
CA SER A 181 -25.97 10.81 14.27
C SER A 181 -26.74 10.13 15.40
N ALA A 182 -26.29 8.96 15.87
CA ALA A 182 -26.88 8.24 16.99
C ALA A 182 -26.44 8.73 18.39
N THR A 183 -25.24 9.35 18.53
CA THR A 183 -24.67 9.68 19.86
C THR A 183 -24.22 11.14 20.05
N GLY A 184 -24.33 11.97 19.01
CA GLY A 184 -23.80 13.33 18.98
C GLY A 184 -22.27 13.40 18.96
N GLY A 185 -21.74 14.60 19.14
CA GLY A 185 -20.29 14.84 19.25
C GLY A 185 -19.62 15.19 17.91
N ILE A 186 -18.33 14.86 17.80
CA ILE A 186 -17.46 15.33 16.71
C ILE A 186 -16.85 14.16 15.94
N ILE A 187 -16.77 14.28 14.61
CA ILE A 187 -15.94 13.43 13.74
C ILE A 187 -14.65 14.16 13.39
N LEU A 188 -13.49 13.50 13.58
CA LEU A 188 -12.19 13.98 13.08
C LEU A 188 -11.80 13.25 11.80
N THR A 189 -11.52 14.01 10.73
CA THR A 189 -11.26 13.47 9.38
C THR A 189 -10.33 14.38 8.54
N SER A 190 -9.99 13.97 7.31
CA SER A 190 -9.50 14.84 6.24
C SER A 190 -10.28 14.63 4.93
N ASP A 191 -11.46 14.03 5.01
CA ASP A 191 -12.40 13.81 3.91
C ASP A 191 -13.63 14.72 4.04
N SER A 192 -14.03 15.36 2.93
CA SER A 192 -15.20 16.24 2.91
C SER A 192 -16.53 15.53 2.65
N ASP A 193 -16.51 14.24 2.31
CA ASP A 193 -17.72 13.44 2.07
C ASP A 193 -18.55 13.27 3.37
N LEU A 194 -17.87 13.34 4.52
CA LEU A 194 -18.47 13.47 5.85
C LEU A 194 -19.29 14.75 6.09
N LEU A 195 -19.28 15.73 5.18
CA LEU A 195 -20.20 16.89 5.20
C LEU A 195 -21.54 16.62 4.48
N VAL A 196 -21.68 15.47 3.81
CA VAL A 196 -22.86 15.09 3.02
C VAL A 196 -23.76 14.08 3.74
N HIS A 197 -23.20 13.20 4.57
CA HIS A 197 -23.98 12.31 5.43
C HIS A 197 -24.84 13.07 6.45
N ASP A 198 -25.92 12.45 6.93
CA ASP A 198 -26.63 12.93 8.11
C ASP A 198 -25.82 12.63 9.39
N LEU A 199 -25.61 13.68 10.19
CA LEU A 199 -24.86 13.66 11.45
C LEU A 199 -25.75 13.94 12.67
N GLY A 200 -27.07 13.98 12.50
CA GLY A 200 -28.02 14.32 13.55
C GLY A 200 -28.09 15.84 13.81
N GLU A 201 -28.54 16.23 15.01
CA GLU A 201 -28.70 17.65 15.40
C GLU A 201 -27.39 18.28 15.88
N ASP A 202 -26.70 17.61 16.81
CA ASP A 202 -25.47 18.11 17.46
C ASP A 202 -24.17 17.75 16.73
N GLY A 203 -24.25 16.89 15.71
CA GLY A 203 -23.11 16.36 14.96
C GLY A 203 -22.27 17.44 14.28
N CYS A 204 -20.96 17.24 14.31
CA CYS A 204 -20.00 18.19 13.78
C CYS A 204 -18.79 17.48 13.16
N VAL A 205 -18.29 18.00 12.03
CA VAL A 205 -17.02 17.59 11.44
C VAL A 205 -15.95 18.61 11.79
N VAL A 206 -14.78 18.12 12.20
CA VAL A 206 -13.55 18.90 12.37
C VAL A 206 -12.46 18.23 11.53
N PHE A 207 -11.83 19.00 10.64
CA PHE A 207 -10.77 18.48 9.80
C PHE A 207 -9.43 18.51 10.55
N PHE A 208 -8.68 17.41 10.56
CA PHE A 208 -7.38 17.34 11.26
C PHE A 208 -6.39 18.49 10.93
N PRO A 209 -6.30 19.02 9.68
CA PRO A 209 -5.44 20.17 9.37
C PRO A 209 -5.86 21.50 10.01
N ASP A 210 -7.08 21.60 10.56
CA ASP A 210 -7.65 22.85 11.10
C ASP A 210 -7.54 22.94 12.63
N ILE A 211 -7.12 21.84 13.27
CA ILE A 211 -6.92 21.70 14.71
C ILE A 211 -5.59 22.35 15.10
N ASP A 212 -5.64 23.30 16.03
CA ASP A 212 -4.47 24.02 16.57
C ASP A 212 -4.61 24.19 18.08
N ILE A 213 -3.50 24.44 18.77
CA ILE A 213 -3.46 24.75 20.20
C ILE A 213 -3.38 26.26 20.36
N ASP A 214 -4.39 26.86 20.99
CA ASP A 214 -4.39 28.30 21.29
C ASP A 214 -3.23 28.65 22.23
N PRO A 215 -2.32 29.59 21.87
CA PRO A 215 -1.21 29.99 22.73
C PRO A 215 -1.62 30.50 24.12
N ASN A 216 -2.84 31.03 24.27
CA ASN A 216 -3.23 31.76 25.47
C ASN A 216 -3.85 30.83 26.53
N SER A 217 -4.78 29.97 26.11
CA SER A 217 -5.46 28.99 26.98
C SER A 217 -4.79 27.61 27.02
N GLY A 218 -3.97 27.27 26.01
CA GLY A 218 -3.45 25.91 25.82
C GLY A 218 -4.50 24.90 25.36
N CYS A 219 -5.75 25.32 25.13
CA CYS A 219 -6.85 24.46 24.69
C CYS A 219 -6.78 24.15 23.19
N LEU A 220 -7.38 23.03 22.79
CA LEU A 220 -7.63 22.74 21.38
C LEU A 220 -8.66 23.71 20.80
N THR A 221 -8.35 24.25 19.63
CA THR A 221 -9.27 25.04 18.80
C THR A 221 -9.33 24.44 17.41
N ALA A 222 -10.47 24.58 16.74
CA ALA A 222 -10.62 24.14 15.35
C ALA A 222 -11.71 24.90 14.62
N LEU A 223 -11.76 24.74 13.31
CA LEU A 223 -12.90 25.09 12.47
C LEU A 223 -13.95 23.97 12.54
N GLN A 224 -15.11 24.26 13.13
CA GLN A 224 -16.20 23.32 13.37
C GLN A 224 -17.27 23.45 12.29
N PHE A 225 -17.46 22.40 11.50
CA PHE A 225 -18.49 22.32 10.46
C PHE A 225 -19.73 21.64 11.04
N ARG A 226 -20.81 22.41 11.22
CA ARG A 226 -22.11 21.91 11.72
C ARG A 226 -23.12 21.94 10.58
N VAL A 227 -23.44 20.75 10.04
CA VAL A 227 -24.26 20.55 8.82
C VAL A 227 -25.54 21.39 8.85
N LYS A 228 -26.36 21.24 9.90
CA LYS A 228 -27.65 21.97 10.04
C LYS A 228 -27.47 23.49 10.21
N THR A 229 -26.36 23.97 10.77
CA THR A 229 -26.04 25.41 10.85
C THR A 229 -25.63 25.96 9.48
N ILE A 230 -24.81 25.23 8.74
CA ILE A 230 -24.37 25.60 7.37
C ILE A 230 -25.59 25.65 6.43
N GLN A 231 -26.48 24.66 6.47
CA GLN A 231 -27.74 24.66 5.71
C GLN A 231 -28.60 25.89 6.03
N LYS A 232 -28.79 26.22 7.32
CA LYS A 232 -29.53 27.41 7.75
C LYS A 232 -28.90 28.70 7.21
N ARG A 233 -27.58 28.87 7.34
CA ARG A 233 -26.83 30.05 6.85
C ARG A 233 -26.93 30.20 5.32
N LEU A 234 -26.87 29.10 4.57
CA LEU A 234 -27.04 29.08 3.11
C LEU A 234 -28.52 29.13 2.66
N SER A 235 -29.48 29.11 3.60
CA SER A 235 -30.93 28.95 3.34
C SER A 235 -31.26 27.77 2.43
N LEU A 236 -30.62 26.62 2.69
CA LEU A 236 -30.87 25.34 2.03
C LEU A 236 -31.85 24.48 2.84
N LYS A 237 -32.47 23.49 2.18
CA LYS A 237 -33.36 22.52 2.82
C LYS A 237 -32.62 21.71 3.92
N PRO A 238 -33.21 21.48 5.11
CA PRO A 238 -32.56 20.74 6.19
C PRO A 238 -32.30 19.25 5.89
N GLN A 239 -33.10 18.62 5.05
CA GLN A 239 -33.06 17.17 4.79
C GLN A 239 -32.02 16.75 3.73
N ASP A 240 -31.84 17.55 2.69
CA ASP A 240 -31.11 17.21 1.46
C ASP A 240 -30.26 18.37 0.91
N GLY A 241 -30.23 19.52 1.59
CA GLY A 241 -29.63 20.75 1.08
C GLY A 241 -28.14 20.67 0.78
N LEU A 242 -27.34 20.00 1.63
CA LEU A 242 -25.91 19.82 1.37
C LEU A 242 -25.61 18.69 0.39
N SER A 243 -26.43 17.63 0.33
CA SER A 243 -26.25 16.57 -0.65
C SER A 243 -26.60 17.04 -2.07
N GLN A 244 -27.66 17.83 -2.24
CA GLN A 244 -27.93 18.49 -3.53
C GLN A 244 -26.81 19.49 -3.89
N LEU A 245 -26.25 20.22 -2.91
CA LEU A 245 -25.16 21.17 -3.17
C LEU A 245 -23.87 20.46 -3.60
N ALA A 246 -23.51 19.36 -2.93
CA ALA A 246 -22.38 18.52 -3.29
C ALA A 246 -22.53 17.95 -4.71
N PHE A 247 -23.72 17.43 -5.05
CA PHE A 247 -24.04 16.93 -6.38
C PHE A 247 -23.89 18.01 -7.47
N GLU A 248 -24.47 19.21 -7.27
CA GLU A 248 -24.28 20.33 -8.21
C GLU A 248 -22.80 20.76 -8.32
N MET A 249 -22.01 20.66 -7.24
CA MET A 249 -20.56 20.93 -7.31
C MET A 249 -19.76 19.84 -8.02
N VAL A 250 -20.15 18.57 -7.93
CA VAL A 250 -19.54 17.45 -8.67
C VAL A 250 -19.87 17.56 -10.17
N ASN A 251 -21.14 17.84 -10.51
CA ASN A 251 -21.58 17.92 -11.91
C ASN A 251 -21.19 19.26 -12.59
N ASN A 252 -20.92 20.31 -11.82
CA ASN A 252 -20.47 21.61 -12.34
C ASN A 252 -19.19 22.09 -11.63
N PRO A 253 -18.00 21.47 -11.80
CA PRO A 253 -16.79 21.78 -11.03
C PRO A 253 -16.25 23.21 -11.17
N HIS A 254 -16.74 23.96 -12.16
CA HIS A 254 -16.38 25.35 -12.43
C HIS A 254 -17.41 26.36 -11.89
N ALA A 255 -18.53 25.91 -11.32
CA ALA A 255 -19.54 26.79 -10.75
C ALA A 255 -19.06 27.43 -9.44
N SER A 256 -19.48 28.68 -9.20
CA SER A 256 -19.32 29.32 -7.89
C SER A 256 -20.27 28.70 -6.85
N LEU A 257 -20.00 28.92 -5.56
CA LEU A 257 -20.89 28.45 -4.50
C LEU A 257 -22.29 29.06 -4.64
N GLU A 258 -22.37 30.34 -4.99
CA GLU A 258 -23.62 31.09 -5.18
C GLU A 258 -24.43 30.51 -6.35
N GLN A 259 -23.76 30.13 -7.43
CA GLN A 259 -24.37 29.46 -8.58
C GLN A 259 -24.92 28.08 -8.20
N ALA A 260 -24.14 27.26 -7.50
CA ALA A 260 -24.57 25.94 -7.05
C ALA A 260 -25.73 26.02 -6.03
N VAL A 261 -25.64 26.91 -5.03
CA VAL A 261 -26.74 27.19 -4.08
C VAL A 261 -28.00 27.68 -4.79
N ALA A 262 -27.87 28.49 -5.83
CA ALA A 262 -28.99 28.94 -6.64
C ALA A 262 -29.56 27.85 -7.58
N ALA A 263 -28.79 26.81 -7.93
CA ALA A 263 -29.29 25.63 -8.63
C ALA A 263 -30.10 24.72 -7.69
N VAL A 264 -29.56 24.45 -6.49
CA VAL A 264 -30.26 23.70 -5.42
C VAL A 264 -31.57 24.38 -5.03
N LYS A 265 -31.59 25.72 -4.86
CA LYS A 265 -32.81 26.48 -4.56
C LYS A 265 -33.87 26.44 -5.67
N ARG A 266 -33.49 26.06 -6.90
CA ARG A 266 -34.42 25.79 -8.02
C ARG A 266 -34.75 24.30 -8.17
N ASN A 267 -34.24 23.43 -7.29
CA ASN A 267 -34.32 21.97 -7.34
C ASN A 267 -33.74 21.34 -8.63
N ARG A 268 -32.76 21.98 -9.27
CA ARG A 268 -32.23 21.58 -10.60
C ARG A 268 -31.83 20.09 -10.65
N ALA A 269 -31.10 19.58 -9.65
CA ALA A 269 -30.78 18.16 -9.52
C ALA A 269 -32.02 17.24 -9.62
N VAL A 270 -33.09 17.56 -8.89
CA VAL A 270 -34.35 16.80 -8.85
C VAL A 270 -35.15 16.94 -10.15
N SER A 271 -35.06 18.09 -10.84
CA SER A 271 -35.78 18.36 -12.09
C SER A 271 -35.10 17.82 -13.36
N ASN A 272 -33.77 17.71 -13.36
CA ASN A 272 -32.99 17.41 -14.57
C ASN A 272 -32.20 16.08 -14.49
N SER A 273 -31.87 15.62 -13.28
CA SER A 273 -30.84 14.59 -13.01
C SER A 273 -31.27 13.68 -11.85
N LEU A 274 -32.55 13.33 -11.75
CA LEU A 274 -33.11 12.65 -10.57
C LEU A 274 -32.45 11.29 -10.30
N GLU A 275 -32.19 10.50 -11.35
CA GLU A 275 -31.55 9.18 -11.25
C GLU A 275 -30.07 9.31 -10.85
N GLU A 276 -29.33 10.20 -11.51
CA GLU A 276 -27.93 10.53 -11.15
C GLU A 276 -27.81 11.04 -9.70
N TYR A 277 -28.77 11.85 -9.24
CA TYR A 277 -28.81 12.34 -7.86
C TYR A 277 -29.16 11.24 -6.86
N ALA A 278 -30.03 10.30 -7.22
CA ALA A 278 -30.33 9.14 -6.39
C ALA A 278 -29.13 8.18 -6.29
N GLU A 279 -28.44 7.92 -7.40
CA GLU A 279 -27.19 7.14 -7.42
C GLU A 279 -26.12 7.81 -6.55
N PHE A 280 -25.88 9.13 -6.73
CA PHE A 280 -24.98 9.90 -5.87
C PHE A 280 -25.39 9.80 -4.40
N ARG A 281 -26.67 10.02 -4.07
CA ARG A 281 -27.14 10.08 -2.68
C ARG A 281 -27.06 8.73 -1.98
N SER A 282 -27.29 7.63 -2.71
CA SER A 282 -27.23 6.25 -2.18
C SER A 282 -25.86 5.86 -1.61
N GLN A 283 -24.77 6.48 -2.08
CA GLN A 283 -23.42 6.26 -1.56
C GLN A 283 -23.27 6.71 -0.09
N TYR A 284 -24.24 7.47 0.42
CA TYR A 284 -24.25 8.00 1.79
C TYR A 284 -25.40 7.42 2.65
N ASP A 285 -26.22 6.49 2.11
CA ASP A 285 -27.42 5.92 2.74
C ASP A 285 -27.23 4.48 3.24
N ASP A 286 -26.73 4.37 4.49
CA ASP A 286 -26.35 3.14 5.20
C ASP A 286 -25.16 2.38 4.56
N PRO A 287 -24.21 1.81 5.32
CA PRO A 287 -23.07 1.12 4.72
C PRO A 287 -23.51 -0.13 3.93
N GLU A 288 -23.13 -0.23 2.64
CA GLU A 288 -23.52 -1.29 1.69
C GLU A 288 -23.43 -2.72 2.27
N THR A 289 -22.45 -2.98 3.15
CA THR A 289 -22.22 -4.30 3.77
C THR A 289 -22.58 -4.38 5.26
N ALA A 290 -23.39 -3.45 5.79
CA ALA A 290 -23.87 -3.45 7.19
C ALA A 290 -24.57 -4.77 7.60
N ARG A 291 -25.29 -5.43 6.67
CA ARG A 291 -25.85 -6.77 6.87
C ARG A 291 -24.77 -7.84 7.07
N ARG A 292 -23.72 -7.82 6.23
CA ARG A 292 -22.54 -8.73 6.33
C ARG A 292 -21.72 -8.44 7.61
N GLY A 293 -21.71 -7.19 8.08
CA GLY A 293 -21.01 -6.74 9.28
C GLY A 293 -21.36 -7.49 10.57
N ARG A 294 -22.56 -8.09 10.67
CA ARG A 294 -22.96 -8.95 11.81
C ARG A 294 -22.20 -10.28 11.89
N VAL A 295 -21.75 -10.79 10.75
CA VAL A 295 -21.02 -12.07 10.63
C VAL A 295 -19.52 -11.83 10.47
N PHE A 296 -19.11 -10.66 9.97
CA PHE A 296 -17.75 -10.35 9.55
C PHE A 296 -16.63 -10.77 10.51
N GLY A 297 -16.73 -10.45 11.80
CA GLY A 297 -15.75 -10.85 12.83
C GLY A 297 -14.30 -10.35 12.66
N GLY A 298 -13.96 -9.69 11.54
CA GLY A 298 -12.60 -9.37 11.11
C GLY A 298 -11.94 -8.17 11.82
N GLN A 299 -12.16 -7.99 13.13
CA GLN A 299 -11.56 -6.91 13.91
C GLN A 299 -10.02 -6.95 13.97
N GLU A 300 -9.43 -8.10 13.61
CA GLU A 300 -7.98 -8.31 13.48
C GLU A 300 -7.45 -8.10 12.05
N LEU A 301 -8.31 -8.06 11.03
CA LEU A 301 -7.86 -7.95 9.63
C LEU A 301 -7.28 -6.56 9.32
N ASP A 302 -6.41 -6.48 8.32
CA ASP A 302 -6.05 -5.23 7.64
C ASP A 302 -7.04 -4.92 6.49
N PRO A 303 -7.15 -3.65 6.04
CA PRO A 303 -8.12 -3.23 5.03
C PRO A 303 -8.11 -4.05 3.74
N ARG A 304 -6.95 -4.55 3.28
CA ARG A 304 -6.82 -5.26 1.99
C ARG A 304 -7.35 -6.68 2.05
N ILE A 305 -7.21 -7.32 3.21
CA ILE A 305 -7.71 -8.67 3.43
C ILE A 305 -9.18 -8.63 3.81
N SER A 306 -9.59 -7.65 4.62
CA SER A 306 -11.00 -7.36 4.90
C SER A 306 -11.80 -7.22 3.59
N GLU A 307 -11.24 -6.47 2.64
CA GLU A 307 -11.48 -6.47 1.18
C GLU A 307 -12.10 -7.79 0.66
N ILE A 308 -11.20 -8.77 0.55
CA ILE A 308 -11.43 -10.08 -0.06
C ILE A 308 -12.28 -10.96 0.86
N ALA A 309 -12.06 -10.89 2.17
CA ALA A 309 -12.76 -11.69 3.17
C ALA A 309 -14.27 -11.42 3.18
N LEU A 310 -14.70 -10.16 2.94
CA LEU A 310 -16.11 -9.78 2.81
C LEU A 310 -16.76 -10.21 1.49
N ASP A 311 -16.01 -10.29 0.39
CA ASP A 311 -16.47 -10.90 -0.88
C ASP A 311 -16.46 -12.45 -0.82
N CYS A 312 -15.68 -13.03 0.10
CA CYS A 312 -15.64 -14.46 0.43
C CYS A 312 -16.64 -14.92 1.50
N LEU A 313 -17.38 -14.02 2.17
CA LEU A 313 -18.48 -14.42 3.05
C LEU A 313 -19.71 -14.83 2.22
N PRO A 314 -20.49 -15.83 2.67
CA PRO A 314 -21.80 -16.12 2.10
C PRO A 314 -22.72 -14.88 2.14
N SER A 315 -23.38 -14.59 1.03
CA SER A 315 -24.32 -13.47 0.93
C SER A 315 -25.59 -13.74 1.74
N PRO A 316 -26.06 -12.82 2.60
CA PRO A 316 -27.22 -13.05 3.45
C PRO A 316 -28.54 -13.16 2.66
N ASP A 317 -28.58 -12.60 1.46
CA ASP A 317 -29.76 -12.54 0.59
C ASP A 317 -29.74 -13.63 -0.52
N GLY A 318 -28.78 -14.56 -0.48
CA GLY A 318 -28.76 -15.80 -1.28
C GLY A 318 -28.35 -15.69 -2.76
N ASP A 319 -28.62 -14.57 -3.44
CA ASP A 319 -28.26 -14.36 -4.85
C ASP A 319 -26.92 -13.60 -5.00
N ASP A 320 -25.83 -14.36 -5.13
CA ASP A 320 -24.50 -13.85 -5.52
C ASP A 320 -24.33 -13.99 -7.05
N GLY A 321 -25.13 -13.24 -7.82
CA GLY A 321 -25.13 -13.24 -9.29
C GLY A 321 -23.75 -13.01 -9.94
N GLU A 322 -23.59 -13.40 -11.22
CA GLU A 322 -22.29 -13.65 -11.92
C GLU A 322 -21.10 -12.74 -11.53
N ASN A 323 -21.31 -11.43 -11.33
CA ASN A 323 -20.29 -10.46 -10.89
C ASN A 323 -19.65 -10.76 -9.51
N TYR A 324 -20.19 -11.70 -8.71
CA TYR A 324 -19.57 -12.19 -7.46
C TYR A 324 -18.63 -13.40 -7.67
N ARG A 325 -18.43 -13.84 -8.91
CA ARG A 325 -17.50 -14.95 -9.27
C ARG A 325 -16.10 -14.48 -9.66
N GLN A 326 -15.85 -13.18 -9.78
CA GLN A 326 -14.51 -12.61 -9.94
C GLN A 326 -14.09 -11.90 -8.65
N LEU A 327 -13.01 -12.37 -8.03
CA LEU A 327 -12.37 -11.66 -6.93
C LEU A 327 -11.29 -10.71 -7.45
N ALA A 328 -11.12 -9.58 -6.77
CA ALA A 328 -10.14 -8.56 -7.11
C ALA A 328 -9.44 -8.07 -5.84
N VAL A 329 -8.12 -7.90 -5.90
CA VAL A 329 -7.33 -7.31 -4.82
C VAL A 329 -6.51 -6.13 -5.34
N TYR A 330 -6.62 -5.00 -4.63
CA TYR A 330 -5.78 -3.83 -4.85
C TYR A 330 -4.62 -3.87 -3.86
N LEU A 331 -3.53 -4.52 -4.26
CA LEU A 331 -2.34 -4.70 -3.42
C LEU A 331 -1.68 -3.34 -3.11
N PRO A 332 -1.00 -3.19 -1.96
CA PRO A 332 -0.27 -1.97 -1.65
C PRO A 332 0.70 -1.55 -2.77
N PHE A 333 0.70 -0.26 -3.12
CA PHE A 333 1.54 0.26 -4.20
C PHE A 333 3.00 0.33 -3.74
N LEU A 334 3.81 -0.63 -4.19
CA LEU A 334 5.24 -0.69 -3.90
C LEU A 334 6.01 0.25 -4.83
N LEU A 335 7.06 0.89 -4.30
CA LEU A 335 8.02 1.65 -5.10
C LEU A 335 9.07 0.69 -5.72
N ASP A 336 8.61 -0.15 -6.64
CA ASP A 336 9.44 -1.12 -7.35
C ASP A 336 9.98 -0.58 -8.70
N SER A 337 11.04 -1.17 -9.25
CA SER A 337 11.60 -0.74 -10.55
C SER A 337 10.62 -0.92 -11.72
N PRO A 338 10.26 0.15 -12.48
CA PRO A 338 9.44 0.06 -13.69
C PRO A 338 9.99 -0.82 -14.81
N SER A 339 11.31 -1.02 -14.87
CA SER A 339 11.98 -1.88 -15.88
C SER A 339 11.98 -3.37 -15.52
N ARG A 340 11.49 -3.76 -14.33
CA ARG A 340 11.34 -5.16 -13.91
C ARG A 340 9.85 -5.53 -13.80
N THR A 341 9.54 -6.83 -13.85
CA THR A 341 8.24 -7.39 -13.42
C THR A 341 7.93 -6.92 -12.00
N SER A 342 6.66 -6.76 -11.61
CA SER A 342 6.35 -6.18 -10.29
C SER A 342 6.89 -7.04 -9.13
N ALA A 343 7.33 -6.38 -8.06
CA ALA A 343 7.89 -7.00 -6.86
C ALA A 343 6.95 -8.03 -6.19
N TRP A 344 5.64 -7.90 -6.40
CA TRP A 344 4.62 -8.86 -5.96
C TRP A 344 4.71 -10.25 -6.62
N GLU A 345 5.45 -10.39 -7.72
CA GLU A 345 5.55 -11.63 -8.51
C GLU A 345 6.12 -12.81 -7.72
N ALA A 346 7.29 -12.63 -7.07
CA ALA A 346 8.02 -13.74 -6.43
C ALA A 346 7.25 -14.39 -5.26
N SER A 347 6.31 -13.66 -4.67
CA SER A 347 5.51 -14.06 -3.51
C SER A 347 4.08 -14.48 -3.85
N GLN A 348 3.72 -14.57 -5.14
CA GLN A 348 2.35 -14.86 -5.58
C GLN A 348 1.79 -16.18 -5.03
N ALA A 349 2.58 -17.26 -5.00
CA ALA A 349 2.13 -18.56 -4.48
C ALA A 349 1.64 -18.49 -3.02
N CYS A 350 2.25 -17.64 -2.18
CA CYS A 350 1.79 -17.42 -0.80
C CYS A 350 0.44 -16.72 -0.73
N ARG A 351 0.11 -15.89 -1.72
CA ARG A 351 -1.17 -15.21 -1.82
C ARG A 351 -2.23 -16.12 -2.44
N ASN A 352 -1.89 -16.95 -3.43
CA ASN A 352 -2.76 -18.02 -3.92
C ASN A 352 -3.25 -18.93 -2.78
N MET A 353 -2.34 -19.42 -1.92
CA MET A 353 -2.72 -20.19 -0.72
C MET A 353 -3.71 -19.43 0.18
N ALA A 354 -3.46 -18.14 0.42
CA ALA A 354 -4.31 -17.31 1.25
C ALA A 354 -5.70 -17.06 0.62
N TYR A 355 -5.76 -16.77 -0.68
CA TYR A 355 -7.03 -16.60 -1.41
C TYR A 355 -7.83 -17.90 -1.44
N SER A 356 -7.16 -19.05 -1.60
CA SER A 356 -7.77 -20.38 -1.53
C SER A 356 -8.34 -20.67 -0.14
N LEU A 357 -7.63 -20.33 0.94
CA LEU A 357 -8.15 -20.44 2.32
C LEU A 357 -9.39 -19.54 2.56
N LEU A 358 -9.40 -18.31 2.05
CA LEU A 358 -10.59 -17.46 2.09
C LEU A 358 -11.75 -18.04 1.27
N GLN A 359 -11.46 -18.67 0.12
CA GLN A 359 -12.45 -19.34 -0.74
C GLN A 359 -13.22 -20.45 0.00
N LEU A 360 -12.56 -21.20 0.88
CA LEU A 360 -13.17 -22.26 1.70
C LEU A 360 -14.26 -21.75 2.67
N VAL A 361 -14.28 -20.45 2.98
CA VAL A 361 -15.34 -19.81 3.77
C VAL A 361 -16.63 -19.65 2.95
N LYS A 362 -16.51 -19.29 1.66
CA LYS A 362 -17.66 -19.13 0.75
C LYS A 362 -18.35 -20.47 0.50
N GLY A 363 -17.56 -21.50 0.20
CA GLY A 363 -18.02 -22.86 -0.10
C GLY A 363 -18.43 -23.08 -1.57
N GLU A 364 -18.53 -22.01 -2.36
CA GLU A 364 -18.60 -22.07 -3.83
C GLU A 364 -17.34 -21.45 -4.44
N PRO A 365 -16.83 -21.96 -5.58
CA PRO A 365 -15.64 -21.43 -6.23
C PRO A 365 -15.94 -20.17 -7.07
N PRO A 366 -15.46 -18.97 -6.67
CA PRO A 366 -15.14 -17.93 -7.65
C PRO A 366 -14.23 -18.48 -8.74
N ARG A 367 -14.45 -18.04 -9.97
CA ARG A 367 -13.83 -18.58 -11.19
C ARG A 367 -12.47 -17.95 -11.51
N GLU A 368 -12.18 -16.79 -10.95
CA GLU A 368 -10.99 -16.01 -11.30
C GLU A 368 -10.60 -15.04 -10.17
N MET A 369 -9.28 -14.82 -10.00
CA MET A 369 -8.71 -13.86 -9.06
C MET A 369 -7.80 -12.87 -9.80
N THR A 370 -8.03 -11.57 -9.62
CA THR A 370 -7.27 -10.50 -10.30
C THR A 370 -6.47 -9.66 -9.31
N GLU A 371 -5.15 -9.63 -9.47
CA GLU A 371 -4.26 -8.78 -8.68
C GLU A 371 -3.97 -7.45 -9.38
N PHE A 372 -4.49 -6.37 -8.82
CA PHE A 372 -4.14 -5.01 -9.21
C PHE A 372 -2.85 -4.61 -8.49
N ARG A 373 -1.73 -4.77 -9.22
CA ARG A 373 -0.36 -4.44 -8.83
C ARG A 373 0.01 -3.03 -9.36
N ARG A 374 1.11 -2.88 -10.10
CA ARG A 374 1.44 -1.67 -10.87
C ARG A 374 0.74 -1.73 -12.25
N LEU A 375 0.02 -0.69 -12.64
CA LEU A 375 -0.80 -0.66 -13.87
C LEU A 375 -0.10 0.07 -15.03
N GLN A 376 -0.29 -0.45 -16.26
CA GLN A 376 0.10 0.25 -17.51
C GLN A 376 -1.07 1.02 -18.14
N SER A 377 -2.28 0.44 -18.09
CA SER A 377 -3.54 1.05 -18.50
C SER A 377 -4.63 0.82 -17.43
N LEU A 378 -5.82 1.39 -17.63
CA LEU A 378 -7.00 1.00 -16.84
C LEU A 378 -7.29 -0.49 -17.07
N SER A 379 -7.83 -1.14 -16.03
CA SER A 379 -8.22 -2.56 -15.99
C SER A 379 -7.15 -3.58 -16.38
N ALA A 380 -5.87 -3.17 -16.45
CA ALA A 380 -4.71 -4.04 -16.66
C ALA A 380 -4.28 -4.78 -15.39
N GLY A 381 -5.25 -5.35 -14.67
CA GLY A 381 -5.01 -6.23 -13.53
C GLY A 381 -4.30 -7.51 -13.97
N SER A 382 -3.39 -8.03 -13.13
CA SER A 382 -2.78 -9.33 -13.36
C SER A 382 -3.77 -10.42 -13.01
N ARG A 383 -4.42 -11.03 -14.02
CA ARG A 383 -5.21 -12.24 -13.84
C ARG A 383 -4.33 -13.35 -13.27
N THR A 384 -4.89 -14.14 -12.37
CA THR A 384 -4.21 -15.27 -11.73
C THR A 384 -5.15 -16.46 -11.68
N ASP A 385 -4.62 -17.66 -11.90
CA ASP A 385 -5.29 -18.95 -11.69
C ASP A 385 -5.37 -19.26 -10.17
N GLY A 386 -5.72 -18.24 -9.37
CA GLY A 386 -5.28 -18.04 -7.99
C GLY A 386 -5.98 -18.88 -6.91
N PHE A 387 -6.58 -20.02 -7.30
CA PHE A 387 -7.26 -20.94 -6.41
C PHE A 387 -6.71 -22.36 -6.59
N GLU A 388 -6.03 -22.85 -5.57
CA GLU A 388 -5.44 -24.20 -5.53
C GLU A 388 -6.52 -25.23 -5.16
N SER A 389 -6.44 -26.46 -5.69
CA SER A 389 -7.33 -27.53 -5.21
C SER A 389 -7.03 -27.85 -3.75
N LEU A 390 -7.95 -28.50 -3.03
CA LEU A 390 -7.73 -28.84 -1.61
C LEU A 390 -6.45 -29.67 -1.39
N GLN A 391 -6.07 -30.51 -2.36
CA GLN A 391 -4.87 -31.33 -2.28
C GLN A 391 -3.61 -30.52 -2.57
N ASP A 392 -3.64 -29.66 -3.60
CA ASP A 392 -2.54 -28.76 -3.94
C ASP A 392 -2.29 -27.76 -2.80
N LEU A 393 -3.35 -27.17 -2.25
CA LEU A 393 -3.31 -26.26 -1.11
C LEU A 393 -2.70 -26.93 0.12
N GLN A 394 -3.09 -28.17 0.45
CA GLN A 394 -2.48 -28.91 1.56
C GLN A 394 -0.98 -29.17 1.32
N HIS A 395 -0.59 -29.47 0.09
CA HIS A 395 0.81 -29.67 -0.30
C HIS A 395 1.61 -28.36 -0.22
N SER A 396 1.10 -27.26 -0.77
CA SER A 396 1.71 -25.92 -0.73
C SER A 396 1.89 -25.40 0.70
N LEU A 397 0.87 -25.56 1.56
CA LEU A 397 0.94 -25.20 2.98
C LEU A 397 1.99 -26.04 3.72
N SER A 398 2.02 -27.36 3.48
CA SER A 398 3.03 -28.26 4.07
C SER A 398 4.46 -27.95 3.60
N GLY A 399 4.62 -27.62 2.32
CA GLY A 399 5.90 -27.22 1.73
C GLY A 399 6.39 -25.88 2.28
N LEU A 400 5.49 -24.92 2.52
CA LEU A 400 5.84 -23.66 3.17
C LEU A 400 6.22 -23.88 4.65
N GLU A 401 5.47 -24.70 5.39
CA GLU A 401 5.78 -25.05 6.78
C GLU A 401 7.19 -25.65 6.87
N THR A 402 7.50 -26.63 6.01
CA THR A 402 8.84 -27.22 5.91
C THR A 402 9.92 -26.15 5.62
N THR A 403 9.65 -25.25 4.66
CA THR A 403 10.55 -24.14 4.30
C THR A 403 10.81 -23.21 5.50
N MET A 404 9.75 -22.81 6.22
CA MET A 404 9.83 -21.91 7.38
C MET A 404 10.47 -22.59 8.60
N SER A 405 10.25 -23.89 8.79
CA SER A 405 10.86 -24.71 9.84
C SER A 405 12.37 -24.84 9.66
N LEU A 406 12.84 -25.17 8.45
CA LEU A 406 14.28 -25.24 8.12
C LEU A 406 14.99 -23.91 8.42
N ILE A 407 14.42 -22.79 7.98
CA ILE A 407 14.93 -21.43 8.26
C ILE A 407 14.84 -21.07 9.74
N GLY A 408 13.78 -21.50 10.41
CA GLY A 408 13.53 -21.33 11.84
C GLY A 408 14.63 -21.95 12.71
N ASN A 409 15.15 -23.10 12.28
CA ASN A 409 16.24 -23.83 12.93
C ASN A 409 17.64 -23.32 12.50
N ALA A 410 17.81 -22.92 11.23
CA ALA A 410 19.11 -22.54 10.69
C ALA A 410 19.58 -21.14 11.13
N LEU A 411 18.66 -20.19 11.36
CA LEU A 411 18.99 -18.79 11.63
C LEU A 411 18.57 -18.35 13.04
N PRO A 412 19.28 -17.41 13.70
CA PRO A 412 18.97 -17.02 15.07
C PRO A 412 17.83 -15.99 15.17
N ASP A 413 17.82 -14.95 14.34
CA ASP A 413 16.95 -13.79 14.49
C ASP A 413 15.83 -13.70 13.44
N GLY A 414 14.73 -13.01 13.79
CA GLY A 414 13.55 -12.91 12.94
C GLY A 414 13.72 -12.10 11.64
N LEU A 415 14.67 -11.17 11.58
CA LEU A 415 14.92 -10.36 10.37
C LEU A 415 15.71 -11.18 9.34
N SER A 416 16.76 -11.90 9.77
CA SER A 416 17.49 -12.84 8.91
C SER A 416 16.59 -13.97 8.40
N LYS A 417 15.73 -14.54 9.26
CA LYS A 417 14.71 -15.54 8.86
C LYS A 417 13.83 -15.03 7.73
N PHE A 418 13.29 -13.83 7.90
CA PHE A 418 12.44 -13.19 6.91
C PHE A 418 13.18 -12.83 5.60
N MET A 419 14.42 -12.32 5.69
CA MET A 419 15.23 -12.03 4.50
C MET A 419 15.58 -13.31 3.72
N ALA A 420 15.93 -14.40 4.41
CA ALA A 420 16.17 -15.70 3.78
C ALA A 420 14.94 -16.23 3.03
N LEU A 421 13.72 -16.12 3.62
CA LEU A 421 12.47 -16.47 2.94
C LEU A 421 12.27 -15.66 1.64
N SER A 422 12.55 -14.35 1.66
CA SER A 422 12.38 -13.51 0.47
C SER A 422 13.41 -13.82 -0.62
N PHE A 423 14.67 -14.07 -0.26
CA PHE A 423 15.71 -14.45 -1.21
C PHE A 423 15.46 -15.84 -1.79
N PHE A 424 15.00 -16.80 -0.98
CA PHE A 424 14.59 -18.13 -1.44
C PHE A 424 13.50 -18.08 -2.50
N TRP A 425 12.48 -17.21 -2.35
CA TRP A 425 11.44 -17.06 -3.37
C TRP A 425 11.91 -16.31 -4.62
N ASP A 426 12.79 -15.32 -4.51
CA ASP A 426 13.44 -14.68 -5.67
C ASP A 426 14.25 -15.70 -6.49
N ILE A 427 15.04 -16.55 -5.82
CA ILE A 427 15.79 -17.65 -6.42
C ILE A 427 14.83 -18.66 -7.06
N LYS A 428 13.88 -19.23 -6.30
CA LYS A 428 12.90 -20.23 -6.77
C LYS A 428 12.14 -19.73 -8.01
N THR A 429 11.64 -18.49 -7.97
CA THR A 429 10.90 -17.87 -9.08
C THR A 429 11.79 -17.61 -10.29
N THR A 430 13.04 -17.21 -10.09
CA THR A 430 13.97 -16.91 -11.20
C THR A 430 14.43 -18.18 -11.90
N VAL A 431 14.86 -19.18 -11.12
CA VAL A 431 15.35 -20.47 -11.62
C VAL A 431 14.22 -21.29 -12.24
N GLY A 432 13.02 -21.30 -11.64
CA GLY A 432 11.83 -21.92 -12.22
C GLY A 432 11.37 -21.29 -13.55
N LYS A 433 11.80 -20.05 -13.85
CA LYS A 433 11.60 -19.38 -15.14
C LYS A 433 12.80 -19.54 -16.09
N GLY A 434 13.70 -20.48 -15.81
CA GLY A 434 14.87 -20.80 -16.64
C GLY A 434 15.96 -19.73 -16.66
N ARG A 435 16.01 -18.83 -15.68
CA ARG A 435 16.96 -17.70 -15.63
C ARG A 435 18.11 -17.99 -14.66
N SER A 436 19.30 -17.51 -15.03
CA SER A 436 20.58 -17.75 -14.35
C SER A 436 20.99 -16.71 -13.30
N ASP A 437 20.19 -15.67 -13.06
CA ASP A 437 20.66 -14.49 -12.29
C ASP A 437 19.55 -13.95 -11.35
N PRO A 438 19.36 -14.56 -10.16
CA PRO A 438 18.46 -14.02 -9.12
C PRO A 438 18.99 -12.69 -8.57
N LEU A 439 18.09 -11.72 -8.40
CA LEU A 439 18.46 -10.36 -7.98
C LEU A 439 18.98 -10.34 -6.53
N SER A 440 18.43 -11.17 -5.67
CA SER A 440 18.91 -11.39 -4.30
C SER A 440 20.39 -11.74 -4.27
N LEU A 441 20.84 -12.70 -5.10
CA LEU A 441 22.23 -13.12 -5.19
C LEU A 441 23.14 -12.04 -5.80
N GLN A 442 22.66 -11.32 -6.82
CA GLN A 442 23.36 -10.18 -7.40
C GLN A 442 23.66 -9.10 -6.34
N ILE A 443 22.65 -8.72 -5.54
CA ILE A 443 22.77 -7.69 -4.50
C ILE A 443 23.59 -8.18 -3.29
N LEU A 444 23.41 -9.43 -2.84
CA LEU A 444 24.25 -10.03 -1.80
C LEU A 444 25.74 -10.04 -2.22
N ARG A 445 26.03 -10.36 -3.49
CA ARG A 445 27.40 -10.30 -4.03
C ARG A 445 27.96 -8.86 -4.03
N GLN A 446 27.16 -7.86 -4.41
CA GLN A 446 27.59 -6.45 -4.33
C GLN A 446 27.83 -6.00 -2.89
N SER A 447 26.99 -6.46 -1.95
CA SER A 447 27.13 -6.20 -0.51
C SER A 447 28.43 -6.79 0.03
N PHE A 448 28.71 -8.07 -0.25
CA PHE A 448 29.95 -8.75 0.12
C PHE A 448 31.22 -8.11 -0.47
N LEU A 449 31.17 -7.69 -1.73
CA LEU A 449 32.31 -7.06 -2.40
C LEU A 449 32.51 -5.56 -2.05
N GLY A 450 31.67 -4.99 -1.19
CA GLY A 450 31.71 -3.56 -0.85
C GLY A 450 31.37 -2.63 -2.02
N THR A 451 30.70 -3.14 -3.06
CA THR A 451 30.32 -2.40 -4.29
C THR A 451 28.84 -2.04 -4.36
N LEU A 452 28.08 -2.32 -3.30
CA LEU A 452 26.64 -2.06 -3.22
C LEU A 452 26.30 -0.57 -3.38
N GLN A 453 25.40 -0.29 -4.33
CA GLN A 453 24.86 1.05 -4.59
C GLN A 453 23.37 1.08 -4.21
N GLN A 454 23.07 1.60 -3.02
CA GLN A 454 21.72 1.71 -2.44
C GLN A 454 20.77 2.58 -3.29
N GLU A 455 21.34 3.39 -4.18
CA GLU A 455 20.66 4.26 -5.12
C GLU A 455 20.04 3.49 -6.29
N THR A 456 20.54 2.28 -6.60
CA THR A 456 20.16 1.56 -7.82
C THR A 456 18.73 1.05 -7.80
N TRP A 457 18.08 1.09 -8.97
CA TRP A 457 16.75 0.49 -9.18
C TRP A 457 16.71 -1.01 -8.87
N ASP A 458 17.85 -1.69 -8.92
CA ASP A 458 18.01 -3.09 -8.56
C ASP A 458 17.96 -3.32 -7.03
N PHE A 459 18.71 -2.53 -6.25
CA PHE A 459 18.61 -2.57 -4.78
C PHE A 459 17.20 -2.21 -4.30
N ILE A 460 16.61 -1.18 -4.90
CA ILE A 460 15.23 -0.73 -4.62
C ILE A 460 14.21 -1.83 -4.97
N HIS A 461 14.38 -2.53 -6.10
CA HIS A 461 13.48 -3.61 -6.47
C HIS A 461 13.58 -4.79 -5.50
N LEU A 462 14.78 -5.14 -5.01
CA LEU A 462 14.93 -6.18 -4.00
C LEU A 462 14.28 -5.79 -2.65
N LEU A 463 14.41 -4.53 -2.23
CA LEU A 463 13.69 -4.01 -1.06
C LEU A 463 12.16 -4.11 -1.25
N ALA A 464 11.67 -3.81 -2.45
CA ALA A 464 10.25 -3.96 -2.77
C ALA A 464 9.81 -5.45 -2.82
N GLN A 465 10.62 -6.37 -3.37
CA GLN A 465 10.34 -7.82 -3.33
C GLN A 465 10.30 -8.34 -1.88
N THR A 466 11.18 -7.80 -1.03
CA THR A 466 11.22 -8.05 0.41
C THR A 466 9.92 -7.57 1.06
N GLN A 467 9.50 -6.32 0.83
CA GLN A 467 8.20 -5.78 1.26
C GLN A 467 7.01 -6.64 0.77
N ALA A 468 6.99 -7.05 -0.49
CA ALA A 468 5.95 -7.89 -1.07
C ALA A 468 5.86 -9.26 -0.40
N THR A 469 7.01 -9.89 -0.13
CA THR A 469 7.12 -11.19 0.54
C THR A 469 6.59 -11.10 1.97
N TYR A 470 7.03 -10.10 2.73
CA TYR A 470 6.55 -9.83 4.08
C TYR A 470 5.02 -9.70 4.14
N TYR A 471 4.46 -8.85 3.28
CA TYR A 471 3.03 -8.61 3.28
C TYR A 471 2.23 -9.81 2.78
N SER A 472 2.79 -10.62 1.89
CA SER A 472 2.16 -11.87 1.44
C SER A 472 2.05 -12.90 2.59
N PHE A 473 3.04 -12.98 3.48
CA PHE A 473 2.93 -13.77 4.70
C PHE A 473 1.87 -13.22 5.66
N ARG A 474 1.76 -11.89 5.82
CA ARG A 474 0.68 -11.27 6.59
C ARG A 474 -0.70 -11.50 5.97
N ILE A 475 -0.78 -11.63 4.64
CA ILE A 475 -2.01 -12.04 3.94
C ILE A 475 -2.36 -13.49 4.31
N LEU A 476 -1.39 -14.41 4.32
CA LEU A 476 -1.61 -15.80 4.69
C LEU A 476 -2.00 -15.97 6.17
N ASP A 477 -1.31 -15.32 7.12
CA ASP A 477 -1.59 -15.39 8.56
C ASP A 477 -3.03 -14.96 8.90
N GLN A 478 -3.45 -13.82 8.36
CA GLN A 478 -4.79 -13.28 8.59
C GLN A 478 -5.86 -14.09 7.84
N ALA A 479 -5.56 -14.64 6.66
CA ALA A 479 -6.44 -15.56 5.95
C ALA A 479 -6.63 -16.89 6.71
N ILE A 480 -5.57 -17.46 7.29
CA ILE A 480 -5.65 -18.64 8.18
C ILE A 480 -6.59 -18.33 9.35
N LYS A 481 -6.35 -17.23 10.09
CA LYS A 481 -7.16 -16.85 11.26
C LYS A 481 -8.63 -16.59 10.91
N PHE A 482 -8.90 -16.00 9.74
CA PHE A 482 -10.26 -15.80 9.25
C PHE A 482 -10.95 -17.11 8.83
N ALA A 483 -10.25 -17.96 8.08
CA ALA A 483 -10.77 -19.25 7.61
C ALA A 483 -11.01 -20.23 8.77
N ARG A 484 -10.16 -20.24 9.80
CA ARG A 484 -10.35 -21.05 11.03
C ARG A 484 -11.58 -20.61 11.85
N ARG A 485 -12.03 -19.35 11.72
CA ARG A 485 -13.19 -18.80 12.45
C ARG A 485 -14.51 -18.94 11.69
N ASN A 486 -14.48 -18.80 10.37
CA ASN A 486 -15.68 -18.71 9.53
C ASN A 486 -15.85 -19.89 8.56
N GLY A 487 -14.82 -20.73 8.38
CA GLY A 487 -14.83 -21.87 7.48
C GLY A 487 -15.76 -23.00 7.92
N LYS A 488 -16.27 -23.74 6.94
CA LYS A 488 -17.03 -24.99 7.14
C LYS A 488 -16.06 -26.18 7.10
N GLY A 489 -16.52 -27.39 7.46
CA GLY A 489 -15.69 -28.58 7.70
C GLY A 489 -14.81 -29.14 6.56
N THR A 490 -14.68 -28.42 5.44
CA THR A 490 -13.53 -28.58 4.54
C THR A 490 -12.24 -28.06 5.19
N MET A 491 -12.32 -26.98 5.99
CA MET A 491 -11.20 -26.37 6.71
C MET A 491 -10.58 -27.33 7.75
N ASP A 492 -11.39 -28.21 8.35
CA ASP A 492 -10.93 -29.23 9.31
C ASP A 492 -9.81 -30.11 8.75
N LYS A 493 -9.82 -30.34 7.43
CA LYS A 493 -8.81 -31.15 6.71
C LYS A 493 -7.45 -30.47 6.58
N LEU A 494 -7.37 -29.15 6.83
CA LEU A 494 -6.15 -28.34 6.79
C LEU A 494 -5.72 -27.85 8.18
N MET A 495 -6.39 -28.30 9.25
CA MET A 495 -6.17 -27.77 10.61
C MET A 495 -4.77 -28.06 11.15
N LYS A 496 -4.10 -29.12 10.70
CA LYS A 496 -2.73 -29.44 11.07
C LYS A 496 -1.76 -28.44 10.45
N GLU A 497 -1.80 -28.31 9.13
CA GLU A 497 -0.92 -27.48 8.31
C GLU A 497 -1.07 -26.00 8.68
N THR A 498 -2.32 -25.53 8.83
CA THR A 498 -2.61 -24.14 9.19
C THR A 498 -2.25 -23.81 10.64
N THR A 499 -2.38 -24.74 11.60
CA THR A 499 -1.94 -24.51 13.00
C THR A 499 -0.42 -24.42 13.10
N LEU A 500 0.31 -25.28 12.36
CA LEU A 500 1.78 -25.22 12.31
C LEU A 500 2.26 -23.89 11.69
N LEU A 501 1.72 -23.52 10.53
CA LEU A 501 2.03 -22.26 9.88
C LEU A 501 1.70 -21.04 10.74
N GLU A 502 0.55 -21.00 11.41
CA GLU A 502 0.18 -19.87 12.28
C GLU A 502 1.20 -19.67 13.41
N SER A 503 1.75 -20.74 13.98
CA SER A 503 2.81 -20.67 15.01
C SER A 503 4.15 -20.10 14.47
N GLN A 504 4.42 -20.25 13.17
CA GLN A 504 5.62 -19.75 12.52
C GLN A 504 5.42 -18.31 11.99
N LEU A 505 4.26 -18.03 11.39
CA LEU A 505 3.88 -16.71 10.86
C LEU A 505 3.73 -15.66 11.98
N THR A 506 3.27 -16.06 13.17
CA THR A 506 3.24 -15.18 14.36
C THR A 506 4.62 -14.81 14.90
N SER A 507 5.71 -15.48 14.46
CA SER A 507 7.09 -15.11 14.80
C SER A 507 7.71 -14.04 13.88
N LEU A 508 6.99 -13.61 12.83
CA LEU A 508 7.48 -12.59 11.90
C LEU A 508 7.68 -11.23 12.60
N PRO A 509 8.73 -10.45 12.24
CA PRO A 509 8.94 -9.12 12.79
C PRO A 509 7.70 -8.21 12.58
N PRO A 510 7.21 -7.47 13.60
CA PRO A 510 6.07 -6.58 13.43
C PRO A 510 6.42 -5.39 12.54
N LEU A 511 5.42 -4.80 11.86
CA LEU A 511 5.61 -3.78 10.81
C LEU A 511 6.53 -2.62 11.20
N LYS A 512 6.49 -2.20 12.48
CA LYS A 512 7.36 -1.16 13.04
C LYS A 512 8.86 -1.43 12.92
N SER A 513 9.24 -2.68 12.74
CA SER A 513 10.62 -3.19 12.63
C SER A 513 11.05 -3.44 11.18
N PHE A 514 10.17 -3.23 10.20
CA PHE A 514 10.52 -3.39 8.79
C PHE A 514 11.51 -2.28 8.39
N PRO A 515 12.67 -2.63 7.78
CA PRO A 515 13.75 -1.67 7.56
C PRO A 515 13.40 -0.57 6.54
N SER A 516 13.86 0.65 6.82
CA SER A 516 13.97 1.71 5.81
C SER A 516 15.11 1.42 4.82
N LEU A 517 15.21 2.19 3.73
CA LEU A 517 16.12 1.93 2.62
C LEU A 517 17.60 1.78 3.07
N VAL A 518 18.04 2.61 4.03
CA VAL A 518 19.39 2.53 4.61
C VAL A 518 19.53 1.29 5.50
N GLN A 519 18.58 1.10 6.43
CA GLN A 519 18.58 -0.04 7.35
C GLN A 519 18.59 -1.40 6.63
N PHE A 520 18.00 -1.49 5.43
CA PHE A 520 18.03 -2.71 4.62
C PHE A 520 19.44 -3.03 4.08
N ALA A 521 20.24 -2.02 3.73
CA ALA A 521 21.63 -2.22 3.33
C ALA A 521 22.49 -2.69 4.52
N ASP A 522 22.28 -2.12 5.70
CA ASP A 522 22.94 -2.56 6.94
C ASP A 522 22.52 -4.00 7.29
N SER A 523 21.24 -4.35 7.06
CA SER A 523 20.70 -5.70 7.26
C SER A 523 21.33 -6.74 6.32
N LEU A 524 21.65 -6.38 5.06
CA LEU A 524 22.39 -7.27 4.15
C LEU A 524 23.81 -7.56 4.64
N GLN A 525 24.50 -6.56 5.21
CA GLN A 525 25.82 -6.77 5.82
C GLN A 525 25.72 -7.63 7.08
N GLY A 526 24.70 -7.42 7.91
CA GLY A 526 24.36 -8.29 9.04
C GLY A 526 24.14 -9.74 8.60
N PHE A 527 23.30 -9.96 7.59
CA PHE A 527 22.97 -11.28 7.03
C PHE A 527 24.21 -12.05 6.50
N LEU A 528 25.14 -11.34 5.85
CA LEU A 528 26.40 -11.93 5.41
C LEU A 528 27.34 -12.24 6.60
N SER A 529 27.40 -11.35 7.59
CA SER A 529 28.31 -11.45 8.74
C SER A 529 27.87 -12.47 9.79
N SER A 530 26.57 -12.76 9.89
CA SER A 530 25.98 -13.75 10.81
C SER A 530 26.07 -15.20 10.30
N GLY A 531 26.62 -15.41 9.10
CA GLY A 531 26.60 -16.73 8.45
C GLY A 531 25.24 -17.12 7.85
N SER A 532 24.26 -16.21 7.79
CA SER A 532 22.89 -16.53 7.33
C SER A 532 22.83 -16.98 5.86
N LEU A 533 23.87 -16.72 5.08
CA LEU A 533 24.05 -17.27 3.73
C LEU A 533 24.12 -18.81 3.73
N GLU A 534 24.74 -19.44 4.73
CA GLU A 534 24.82 -20.91 4.81
C GLU A 534 23.46 -21.53 5.15
N GLY A 535 22.65 -20.86 5.98
CA GLY A 535 21.24 -21.23 6.19
C GLY A 535 20.41 -21.12 4.91
N LEU A 536 20.68 -20.11 4.08
CA LEU A 536 20.07 -19.98 2.74
C LEU A 536 20.57 -21.07 1.77
N LYS A 537 21.83 -21.53 1.86
CA LYS A 537 22.35 -22.68 1.08
C LYS A 537 21.69 -24.00 1.47
N ALA A 538 21.62 -24.31 2.76
CA ALA A 538 20.95 -25.50 3.26
C ALA A 538 19.50 -25.56 2.73
N LEU A 539 18.74 -24.48 2.95
CA LEU A 539 17.37 -24.34 2.45
C LEU A 539 17.23 -24.57 0.93
N ASN A 540 18.08 -23.96 0.10
CA ASN A 540 17.99 -24.13 -1.35
C ASN A 540 18.41 -25.55 -1.78
N THR A 541 19.29 -26.21 -1.02
CA THR A 541 19.67 -27.61 -1.24
C THR A 541 18.48 -28.52 -0.92
N ASP A 542 17.90 -28.39 0.28
CA ASP A 542 16.84 -29.25 0.79
C ASP A 542 15.50 -29.05 0.05
N CYS A 543 15.16 -27.80 -0.33
CA CYS A 543 13.87 -27.48 -0.94
C CYS A 543 13.88 -27.36 -2.47
N LEU A 544 15.04 -27.23 -3.14
CA LEU A 544 15.11 -27.16 -4.62
C LEU A 544 16.00 -28.23 -5.26
N GLY A 545 16.88 -28.92 -4.51
CA GLY A 545 17.76 -29.98 -5.02
C GLY A 545 18.75 -29.56 -6.12
N SER A 546 18.90 -28.26 -6.39
CA SER A 546 19.58 -27.75 -7.58
C SER A 546 21.05 -27.40 -7.32
N MET A 547 21.96 -28.25 -7.83
CA MET A 547 23.41 -27.97 -7.79
C MET A 547 23.78 -26.63 -8.46
N GLN A 548 22.99 -26.16 -9.43
CA GLN A 548 23.18 -24.85 -10.04
C GLN A 548 23.00 -23.74 -9.00
N VAL A 549 21.94 -23.81 -8.19
CA VAL A 549 21.63 -22.83 -7.13
C VAL A 549 22.69 -22.82 -6.03
N VAL A 550 23.17 -24.01 -5.62
CA VAL A 550 24.28 -24.12 -4.67
C VAL A 550 25.54 -23.43 -5.21
N SER A 551 25.92 -23.71 -6.45
CA SER A 551 27.07 -23.07 -7.12
C SER A 551 26.93 -21.54 -7.24
N MET A 552 25.71 -21.03 -7.49
CA MET A 552 25.41 -19.59 -7.50
C MET A 552 25.58 -18.95 -6.11
N LEU A 553 25.14 -19.64 -5.06
CA LEU A 553 25.26 -19.18 -3.67
C LEU A 553 26.71 -19.22 -3.17
N ASP A 554 27.47 -20.26 -3.49
CA ASP A 554 28.91 -20.32 -3.21
C ASP A 554 29.66 -19.19 -3.92
N ALA A 555 29.28 -18.89 -5.16
CA ALA A 555 29.89 -17.81 -5.93
C ALA A 555 29.71 -16.42 -5.27
N VAL A 556 28.69 -16.18 -4.43
CA VAL A 556 28.43 -14.88 -3.77
C VAL A 556 29.66 -14.38 -3.00
N GLN A 557 30.34 -15.26 -2.28
CA GLN A 557 31.51 -14.92 -1.45
C GLN A 557 32.86 -15.12 -2.16
N LEU A 558 32.88 -15.53 -3.43
CA LEU A 558 34.12 -15.60 -4.19
C LEU A 558 34.58 -14.20 -4.64
N PRO A 559 35.87 -13.85 -4.49
CA PRO A 559 36.40 -12.60 -5.05
C PRO A 559 36.25 -12.60 -6.59
N PRO A 560 36.16 -11.41 -7.23
CA PRO A 560 36.07 -11.33 -8.69
C PRO A 560 37.29 -12.01 -9.33
N PRO A 561 37.09 -12.77 -10.43
CA PRO A 561 38.18 -13.52 -11.05
C PRO A 561 39.29 -12.58 -11.48
N VAL A 562 40.50 -12.80 -10.96
CA VAL A 562 41.66 -11.92 -11.21
C VAL A 562 41.94 -11.86 -12.70
N SER A 563 41.59 -10.73 -13.32
CA SER A 563 41.86 -10.50 -14.73
C SER A 563 43.37 -10.52 -14.95
N LYS A 564 43.89 -11.61 -15.52
CA LYS A 564 45.31 -11.75 -15.87
C LYS A 564 45.66 -10.66 -16.88
N LYS A 565 46.16 -9.51 -16.39
CA LYS A 565 46.79 -8.47 -17.22
C LYS A 565 47.81 -9.19 -18.10
N ARG A 566 47.53 -9.26 -19.41
CA ARG A 566 48.49 -9.78 -20.39
C ARG A 566 49.78 -8.99 -20.21
N LYS A 567 50.84 -9.63 -19.70
CA LYS A 567 52.18 -9.03 -19.68
C LYS A 567 52.54 -8.74 -21.15
N GLY A 568 52.55 -7.45 -21.51
CA GLY A 568 52.99 -7.01 -22.83
C GLY A 568 54.46 -7.39 -22.99
N ASN A 569 54.74 -8.44 -23.76
CA ASN A 569 56.08 -8.97 -23.88
C ASN A 569 56.91 -8.06 -24.82
N GLY A 570 58.03 -7.53 -24.33
CA GLY A 570 58.82 -6.53 -25.04
C GLY A 570 59.61 -7.11 -26.21
N GLY A 571 58.99 -7.21 -27.39
CA GLY A 571 59.64 -7.60 -28.64
C GLY A 571 60.38 -6.44 -29.32
N LYS A 572 61.64 -6.64 -29.71
CA LYS A 572 62.47 -5.61 -30.38
C LYS A 572 62.05 -5.39 -31.84
N LYS A 573 62.28 -4.16 -32.32
CA LYS A 573 62.11 -3.76 -33.73
C LYS A 573 62.89 -4.66 -34.70
N ARG A 574 62.28 -5.00 -35.84
CA ARG A 574 62.98 -5.22 -37.11
C ARG A 574 62.15 -4.62 -38.26
N LYS A 575 62.83 -3.88 -39.14
CA LYS A 575 62.35 -3.49 -40.48
C LYS A 575 62.77 -4.61 -41.47
N SER A 576 62.06 -4.91 -42.57
CA SER A 576 60.64 -4.62 -42.89
C SER A 576 60.10 -5.77 -43.79
N GLU A 577 59.62 -5.72 -45.05
CA GLU A 577 59.38 -4.66 -46.05
C GLU A 577 58.38 -5.14 -47.14
N HIS A 578 57.52 -4.24 -47.63
CA HIS A 578 56.47 -4.43 -48.66
C HIS A 578 55.37 -5.48 -48.31
N SER A 579 54.16 -5.49 -48.91
CA SER A 579 53.60 -4.72 -50.04
C SER A 579 52.19 -4.15 -49.79
N VAL A 580 51.62 -3.50 -50.81
CA VAL A 580 50.37 -2.73 -50.81
C VAL A 580 49.10 -3.59 -50.65
N HIS A 581 48.15 -3.19 -49.80
CA HIS A 581 46.76 -2.82 -50.16
C HIS A 581 45.97 -2.37 -48.92
N ALA A 582 45.34 -1.19 -49.00
CA ALA A 582 44.47 -0.65 -47.96
C ALA A 582 43.01 -0.62 -48.43
N VAL A 583 42.09 -1.13 -47.61
CA VAL A 583 40.63 -1.01 -47.79
C VAL A 583 40.05 -0.42 -46.52
N ALA A 584 39.51 0.79 -46.61
CA ALA A 584 38.87 1.46 -45.48
C ALA A 584 37.48 0.84 -45.22
N ARG A 585 37.13 0.66 -43.94
CA ARG A 585 35.74 0.36 -43.54
C ARG A 585 34.97 1.67 -43.37
N PRO A 586 33.78 1.84 -43.97
CA PRO A 586 33.01 3.06 -43.84
C PRO A 586 32.42 3.23 -42.42
N SER A 587 32.28 4.49 -42.00
CA SER A 587 31.62 4.90 -40.76
C SER A 587 30.10 4.70 -40.84
N ARG A 588 29.47 4.36 -39.70
CA ARG A 588 27.99 4.33 -39.60
C ARG A 588 27.41 5.75 -39.73
N PRO A 589 26.29 5.96 -40.46
CA PRO A 589 25.57 7.23 -40.48
C PRO A 589 24.89 7.53 -39.14
N ARG A 590 24.39 8.76 -38.98
CA ARG A 590 23.93 9.33 -37.70
C ARG A 590 22.42 9.58 -37.61
N ASN A 591 21.63 9.13 -38.59
CA ASN A 591 20.20 9.39 -38.73
C ASN A 591 19.40 8.07 -38.87
N PRO A 592 18.32 7.80 -38.10
CA PRO A 592 17.59 6.54 -38.18
C PRO A 592 16.73 6.33 -39.43
N PHE A 593 16.42 7.37 -40.21
CA PHE A 593 15.34 7.33 -41.21
C PHE A 593 15.78 7.18 -42.67
N GLU A 594 17.08 7.12 -42.95
CA GLU A 594 17.61 6.97 -44.33
C GLU A 594 17.41 5.55 -44.90
N ALA A 595 17.01 4.57 -44.08
CA ALA A 595 16.86 3.17 -44.46
C ALA A 595 15.51 2.80 -45.14
N LEU A 596 14.70 3.79 -45.52
CA LEU A 596 13.34 3.58 -46.06
C LEU A 596 13.08 4.23 -47.44
N ALA A 597 14.11 4.78 -48.09
CA ALA A 597 14.02 5.30 -49.45
C ALA A 597 14.99 4.53 -50.37
N GLY A 598 14.46 3.66 -51.24
CA GLY A 598 15.28 2.86 -52.18
C GLY A 598 14.80 1.42 -52.36
N ARG A 599 13.57 1.22 -52.84
CA ARG A 599 13.08 -0.05 -53.41
C ARG A 599 12.00 0.21 -54.47
N GLU A 600 12.46 0.60 -55.64
CA GLU A 600 11.73 0.57 -56.92
C GLU A 600 12.77 0.27 -58.02
N GLU A 601 12.28 -0.22 -59.17
CA GLU A 601 13.02 -0.50 -60.42
C GLU A 601 14.02 -1.69 -60.43
N ASP A 602 13.46 -2.83 -60.86
CA ASP A 602 13.87 -3.62 -62.06
C ASP A 602 14.76 -4.90 -62.00
N GLU A 603 14.33 -5.83 -62.88
CA GLU A 603 14.83 -7.16 -63.33
C GLU A 603 15.13 -8.27 -62.28
#